data_AF-A0A2N0NZE4-F1
#
_entry.id   AF-A0A2N0NZE4-F1
#
_cell.length_a   1.000
_cell.length_b   1.000
_cell.length_c   1.000
_cell.angle_alpha   90.00
_cell.angle_beta   90.00
_cell.angle_gamma   90.00
#
_symmetry.space_group_name_H-M   'P 1'
#
loop_
_entity.id
_entity.type
_entity.pdbx_description
1 polymer ?
#
loop_
_entity_poly.entity_id
_entity_poly.type
_entity_poly.pdbx_seq_one_letter_code
_entity_poly.pdbx_strand_id
1 'polypeptide(L)'
;MPNATRTFWSCFNQALSSNKKTYDGKRRILSIIAEDFTYDELQNNLGVGRHTISESRKHAHTNGYGASVLAKPIIHQKRFTVEMLDQFKQFFTNKETVNMSSYKTDTLTGQPILYLQDHKKALWERFSEQYPNGMRRTSFMTKLQGGRFVYQENLGGLCSTCNDNGYLVFGDINILIAANISDELIRKQLLEKSQHL
;
A
#
# COMPACT_ATOMS: atom_id res chain seq x y z
N MET A 1 -50.93 -30.90 -26.04
CA MET A 1 -49.91 -30.42 -25.08
C MET A 1 -49.77 -28.91 -25.24
N PRO A 2 -50.11 -28.07 -24.25
CA PRO A 2 -49.97 -26.63 -24.40
C PRO A 2 -48.48 -26.24 -24.26
N ASN A 3 -47.80 -26.32 -25.40
CA ASN A 3 -46.76 -25.43 -25.89
C ASN A 3 -45.74 -24.88 -24.85
N ALA A 4 -44.85 -25.74 -24.34
CA ALA A 4 -43.74 -25.38 -23.43
C ALA A 4 -42.93 -24.15 -23.90
N THR A 5 -42.75 -24.02 -25.22
CA THR A 5 -42.12 -22.86 -25.86
C THR A 5 -42.90 -21.56 -25.63
N ARG A 6 -44.24 -21.58 -25.66
CA ARG A 6 -45.06 -20.39 -25.35
C ARG A 6 -44.92 -19.98 -23.88
N THR A 7 -44.91 -20.95 -22.97
CA THR A 7 -44.70 -20.69 -21.54
C THR A 7 -43.34 -20.04 -21.31
N PHE A 8 -42.28 -20.58 -21.92
CA PHE A 8 -40.94 -20.01 -21.86
C PHE A 8 -40.89 -18.55 -22.27
N TRP A 9 -41.39 -18.24 -23.47
CA TRP A 9 -41.36 -16.86 -23.98
C TRP A 9 -42.29 -15.91 -23.22
N SER A 10 -43.39 -16.41 -22.65
CA SER A 10 -44.24 -15.63 -21.75
C SER A 10 -43.49 -15.22 -20.48
N CYS A 11 -42.82 -16.17 -19.81
CA CYS A 11 -42.02 -15.90 -18.62
C CYS A 11 -40.85 -14.95 -18.95
N PHE A 12 -40.17 -15.17 -20.09
CA PHE A 12 -39.09 -14.28 -20.54
C PHE A 12 -39.56 -12.85 -20.81
N ASN A 13 -40.73 -12.69 -21.44
CA ASN A 13 -41.32 -11.36 -21.67
C ASN A 13 -41.68 -10.64 -20.36
N GLN A 14 -42.18 -11.37 -19.36
CA GLN A 14 -42.44 -10.81 -18.04
C GLN A 14 -41.15 -10.41 -17.31
N ALA A 15 -40.08 -11.20 -17.45
CA ALA A 15 -38.78 -10.86 -16.91
C ALA A 15 -38.18 -9.61 -17.58
N LEU A 16 -38.38 -9.46 -18.89
CA LEU A 16 -37.98 -8.26 -19.64
C LEU A 16 -38.74 -7.01 -19.19
N SER A 17 -40.05 -7.09 -19.00
CA SER A 17 -40.87 -5.94 -18.57
C SER A 17 -40.56 -5.50 -17.14
N SER A 18 -40.16 -6.44 -16.28
CA SER A 18 -39.77 -6.19 -14.89
C SER A 18 -38.36 -5.58 -14.76
N ASN A 19 -37.57 -5.52 -15.83
CA ASN A 19 -36.20 -5.06 -15.80
C ASN A 19 -36.08 -3.53 -16.03
N LYS A 20 -35.66 -2.79 -15.01
CA LYS A 20 -35.20 -1.39 -15.18
C LYS A 20 -33.86 -1.41 -15.94
N LYS A 21 -33.76 -0.71 -17.08
CA LYS A 21 -32.56 -0.67 -17.95
C LYS A 21 -31.30 -0.21 -17.19
N THR A 22 -30.53 -1.16 -16.68
CA THR A 22 -29.22 -0.93 -16.04
C THR A 22 -28.15 -1.83 -16.65
N TYR A 23 -26.87 -1.56 -16.37
CA TYR A 23 -25.71 -2.26 -16.93
C TYR A 23 -25.78 -3.80 -16.75
N ASP A 24 -26.33 -4.29 -15.63
CA ASP A 24 -26.45 -5.72 -15.30
C ASP A 24 -27.74 -6.40 -15.80
N GLY A 25 -28.44 -5.78 -16.75
CA GLY A 25 -29.77 -6.22 -17.18
C GLY A 25 -29.86 -7.68 -17.63
N LYS A 26 -28.82 -8.22 -18.29
CA LYS A 26 -28.83 -9.61 -18.82
C LYS A 26 -28.85 -10.66 -17.71
N ARG A 27 -27.95 -10.54 -16.72
CA ARG A 27 -27.88 -11.46 -15.57
C ARG A 27 -29.16 -11.38 -14.73
N ARG A 28 -29.70 -10.17 -14.61
CA ARG A 28 -30.93 -9.90 -13.87
C ARG A 28 -32.16 -10.52 -14.53
N ILE A 29 -32.34 -10.34 -15.85
CA ILE A 29 -33.43 -10.98 -16.61
C ILE A 29 -33.34 -12.49 -16.51
N LEU A 30 -32.13 -13.04 -16.72
CA LEU A 30 -31.93 -14.48 -16.63
C LEU A 30 -32.21 -14.99 -15.21
N SER A 31 -31.81 -14.26 -14.16
CA SER A 31 -32.06 -14.64 -12.77
C SER A 31 -33.54 -14.80 -12.42
N ILE A 32 -34.45 -14.09 -13.11
CA ILE A 32 -35.90 -14.16 -12.86
C ILE A 32 -36.47 -15.51 -13.27
N ILE A 33 -36.05 -16.04 -14.42
CA ILE A 33 -36.57 -17.28 -14.99
C ILE A 33 -35.63 -18.48 -14.78
N ALA A 34 -34.48 -18.28 -14.14
CA ALA A 34 -33.42 -19.28 -14.14
C ALA A 34 -33.78 -20.57 -13.38
N GLU A 35 -34.67 -20.50 -12.38
CA GLU A 35 -35.14 -21.67 -11.62
C GLU A 35 -36.38 -22.33 -12.23
N ASP A 36 -37.13 -21.62 -13.08
CA ASP A 36 -38.37 -22.13 -13.69
C ASP A 36 -38.09 -23.09 -14.86
N PHE A 37 -36.86 -23.08 -15.39
CA PHE A 37 -36.45 -23.88 -16.54
C PHE A 37 -35.15 -24.62 -16.27
N THR A 38 -34.98 -25.76 -16.93
CA THR A 38 -33.74 -26.56 -16.87
C THR A 38 -32.57 -25.82 -17.53
N TYR A 39 -31.35 -26.26 -17.22
CA TYR A 39 -30.15 -25.74 -17.89
C TYR A 39 -30.25 -25.90 -19.41
N ASP A 40 -30.67 -27.07 -19.88
CA ASP A 40 -30.72 -27.36 -21.32
C ASP A 40 -31.76 -26.49 -22.04
N GLU A 41 -32.94 -26.26 -21.42
CA GLU A 41 -33.95 -25.33 -21.97
C GLU A 41 -33.42 -23.89 -22.06
N LEU A 42 -32.72 -23.42 -21.03
CA LEU A 42 -32.14 -22.07 -21.03
C LEU A 42 -31.00 -21.94 -22.05
N GLN A 43 -30.14 -22.95 -22.16
CA GLN A 43 -29.04 -22.97 -23.12
C GLN A 43 -29.56 -23.01 -24.56
N ASN A 44 -30.52 -23.89 -24.85
CA ASN A 44 -31.06 -24.09 -26.19
C ASN A 44 -31.93 -22.91 -26.65
N ASN A 45 -32.75 -22.32 -25.78
CA ASN A 45 -33.64 -21.22 -26.16
C ASN A 45 -32.92 -19.85 -26.19
N LEU A 46 -31.91 -19.62 -25.35
CA LEU A 46 -31.26 -18.30 -25.21
C LEU A 46 -29.82 -18.26 -25.75
N GLY A 47 -29.22 -19.41 -26.10
CA GLY A 47 -27.83 -19.48 -26.53
C GLY A 47 -26.82 -19.05 -25.45
N VAL A 48 -27.19 -19.14 -24.17
CA VAL A 48 -26.34 -18.73 -23.05
C VAL A 48 -25.50 -19.90 -22.54
N GLY A 49 -24.29 -19.62 -22.08
CA GLY A 49 -23.43 -20.65 -21.47
C GLY A 49 -23.93 -21.11 -20.11
N ARG A 50 -23.62 -22.36 -19.74
CA ARG A 50 -23.96 -22.95 -18.44
C ARG A 50 -23.47 -22.12 -17.24
N HIS A 51 -22.27 -21.54 -17.37
CA HIS A 51 -21.71 -20.62 -16.38
C HIS A 51 -22.61 -19.40 -16.14
N THR A 52 -23.13 -18.77 -17.19
CA THR A 52 -24.01 -17.60 -17.10
C THR A 52 -25.33 -17.94 -16.39
N ILE A 53 -25.89 -19.12 -16.65
CA ILE A 53 -27.08 -19.62 -15.94
C ILE A 53 -26.77 -19.83 -14.46
N SER A 54 -25.66 -20.51 -14.16
CA SER A 54 -25.22 -20.75 -12.77
C SER A 54 -25.04 -19.46 -11.98
N GLU A 55 -24.35 -18.47 -12.56
CA GLU A 55 -24.15 -17.17 -11.94
C GLU A 55 -25.46 -16.38 -11.77
N SER A 56 -26.41 -16.55 -12.69
CA SER A 56 -27.74 -15.91 -12.58
C SER A 56 -28.58 -16.54 -11.48
N ARG A 57 -28.52 -17.86 -11.30
CA ARG A 57 -29.15 -18.56 -10.18
C ARG A 57 -28.55 -18.14 -8.85
N LYS A 58 -27.20 -18.11 -8.74
CA LYS A 58 -26.52 -17.62 -7.54
C LYS A 58 -26.93 -16.17 -7.22
N HIS A 59 -27.04 -15.32 -8.24
CA HIS A 59 -27.52 -13.95 -8.07
C HIS A 59 -28.94 -13.91 -7.50
N ALA A 60 -29.87 -14.71 -8.03
CA ALA A 60 -31.24 -14.80 -7.51
C ALA A 60 -31.27 -15.22 -6.03
N HIS A 61 -30.46 -16.21 -5.65
CA HIS A 61 -30.40 -16.70 -4.27
C HIS A 61 -29.79 -15.68 -3.30
N THR A 62 -28.80 -14.90 -3.75
CA THR A 62 -28.05 -13.97 -2.88
C THR A 62 -28.66 -12.57 -2.81
N ASN A 63 -29.24 -12.09 -3.92
CA ASN A 63 -29.76 -10.72 -4.02
C ASN A 63 -31.29 -10.68 -4.20
N GLY A 64 -31.92 -11.79 -4.58
CA GLY A 64 -33.33 -11.88 -4.98
C GLY A 64 -33.52 -11.93 -6.50
N TYR A 65 -34.61 -12.57 -6.94
CA TYR A 65 -34.99 -12.68 -8.35
C TYR A 65 -35.14 -11.30 -8.98
N GLY A 66 -34.35 -11.03 -10.02
CA GLY A 66 -34.43 -9.73 -10.68
C GLY A 66 -34.07 -8.56 -9.77
N ALA A 67 -33.31 -8.77 -8.69
CA ALA A 67 -32.82 -7.66 -7.86
C ALA A 67 -31.62 -6.96 -8.49
N SER A 68 -31.46 -5.67 -8.24
CA SER A 68 -30.21 -4.97 -8.51
C SER A 68 -29.09 -5.53 -7.65
N VAL A 69 -27.85 -5.53 -8.16
CA VAL A 69 -26.68 -5.82 -7.32
C VAL A 69 -26.70 -4.89 -6.12
N LEU A 70 -26.61 -5.45 -4.91
CA LEU A 70 -26.55 -4.65 -3.69
C LEU A 70 -25.39 -3.66 -3.82
N ALA A 71 -25.68 -2.37 -3.63
CA ALA A 71 -24.63 -1.36 -3.58
C ALA A 71 -23.70 -1.75 -2.44
N LYS A 72 -22.46 -2.13 -2.77
CA LYS A 72 -21.48 -2.47 -1.74
C LYS A 72 -21.32 -1.26 -0.82
N PRO A 73 -21.37 -1.43 0.51
CA PRO A 73 -21.08 -0.32 1.40
C PRO A 73 -19.67 0.18 1.11
N ILE A 74 -19.53 1.49 0.91
CA ILE A 74 -18.23 2.14 0.79
C ILE A 74 -17.61 2.12 2.19
N ILE A 75 -16.69 1.20 2.44
CA ILE A 75 -16.00 1.08 3.72
C ILE A 75 -14.91 2.16 3.78
N HIS A 76 -15.13 3.20 4.58
CA HIS A 76 -14.11 4.19 4.91
C HIS A 76 -13.27 3.71 6.11
N GLN A 77 -12.23 2.92 5.85
CA GLN A 77 -11.29 2.55 6.91
C GLN A 77 -10.30 3.69 7.15
N LYS A 78 -10.31 4.29 8.35
CA LYS A 78 -9.23 5.21 8.77
C LYS A 78 -7.95 4.38 8.89
N ARG A 79 -7.02 4.56 7.94
CA ARG A 79 -5.76 3.79 7.88
C ARG A 79 -4.83 4.05 9.07
N PHE A 80 -5.03 5.15 9.80
CA PHE A 80 -4.17 5.58 10.91
C PHE A 80 -4.98 6.15 12.06
N THR A 81 -4.66 5.75 13.28
CA THR A 81 -5.07 6.49 14.49
C THR A 81 -4.20 7.75 14.63
N VAL A 82 -4.68 8.72 15.41
CA VAL A 82 -3.91 9.93 15.72
C VAL A 82 -2.60 9.57 16.42
N GLU A 83 -2.65 8.62 17.36
CA GLU A 83 -1.50 8.12 18.12
C GLU A 83 -0.40 7.56 17.21
N MET A 84 -0.74 6.71 16.23
CA MET A 84 0.26 6.14 15.31
C MET A 84 0.97 7.23 14.50
N LEU A 85 0.26 8.29 14.12
CA LEU A 85 0.85 9.42 13.39
C LEU A 85 1.75 10.26 14.30
N ASP A 86 1.39 10.40 15.56
CA ASP A 86 2.18 11.13 16.54
C ASP A 86 3.48 10.38 16.88
N GLN A 87 3.42 9.08 17.16
CA GLN A 87 4.58 8.21 17.36
C GLN A 87 5.56 8.30 16.18
N PHE A 88 5.06 8.26 14.94
CA PHE A 88 5.89 8.43 13.75
C PHE A 88 6.59 9.79 13.71
N LYS A 89 5.91 10.88 14.05
CA LYS A 89 6.52 12.22 14.10
C LYS A 89 7.55 12.33 15.22
N GLN A 90 7.24 11.82 16.41
CA GLN A 90 8.16 11.83 17.56
C GLN A 90 9.45 11.07 17.24
N PHE A 91 9.36 9.91 16.57
CA PHE A 91 10.53 9.13 16.15
C PHE A 91 11.52 9.92 15.28
N PHE A 92 11.01 10.79 14.39
CA PHE A 92 11.80 11.64 13.51
C PHE A 92 12.10 13.03 14.08
N THR A 93 11.96 13.21 15.40
CA THR A 93 12.42 14.42 16.10
C THR A 93 13.82 14.21 16.71
N ASN A 94 14.24 12.96 16.91
CA ASN A 94 15.55 12.62 17.46
C ASN A 94 16.67 12.88 16.42
N LYS A 95 17.76 13.53 16.84
CA LYS A 95 18.94 13.79 16.01
C LYS A 95 19.68 12.51 15.62
N GLU A 96 19.53 11.43 16.40
CA GLU A 96 20.12 10.11 16.09
C GLU A 96 19.41 9.41 14.93
N THR A 97 18.16 9.79 14.62
CA THR A 97 17.39 9.18 13.53
C THR A 97 17.41 10.04 12.27
N VAL A 98 17.40 11.37 12.42
CA VAL A 98 17.44 12.31 11.31
C VAL A 98 18.24 13.58 11.60
N ASN A 99 18.91 14.09 10.57
CA ASN A 99 19.40 15.46 10.54
C ASN A 99 18.41 16.38 9.83
N MET A 100 18.00 17.44 10.51
CA MET A 100 17.14 18.46 9.92
C MET A 100 17.99 19.42 9.08
N SER A 101 17.56 19.71 7.84
CA SER A 101 18.19 20.73 7.02
C SER A 101 17.91 22.11 7.58
N SER A 102 18.94 22.96 7.70
CA SER A 102 18.79 24.36 8.08
C SER A 102 18.35 25.26 6.93
N TYR A 103 18.47 24.81 5.68
CA TYR A 103 18.30 25.65 4.48
C TYR A 103 17.45 25.03 3.38
N LYS A 104 17.21 23.71 3.38
CA LYS A 104 16.30 23.05 2.43
C LYS A 104 14.97 22.75 3.10
N THR A 105 13.90 23.17 2.45
CA THR A 105 12.53 22.85 2.82
C THR A 105 11.83 22.08 1.71
N ASP A 106 10.87 21.27 2.09
CA ASP A 106 9.96 20.60 1.19
C ASP A 106 9.04 21.65 0.54
N THR A 107 8.98 21.65 -0.80
CA THR A 107 8.28 22.69 -1.57
C THR A 107 6.76 22.68 -1.36
N LEU A 108 6.19 21.54 -0.94
CA LEU A 108 4.76 21.39 -0.73
C LEU A 108 4.34 21.82 0.68
N THR A 109 5.13 21.44 1.69
CA THR A 109 4.77 21.64 3.11
C THR A 109 5.47 22.84 3.75
N GLY A 110 6.53 23.36 3.15
CA GLY A 110 7.40 24.39 3.72
C GLY A 110 8.23 23.91 4.92
N GLN A 111 8.14 22.63 5.28
CA GLN A 111 8.87 22.07 6.42
C GLN A 111 10.30 21.72 6.03
N PRO A 112 11.27 21.76 6.98
CA PRO A 112 12.63 21.34 6.72
C PRO A 112 12.73 19.91 6.18
N ILE A 113 13.64 19.69 5.22
CA ILE A 113 14.02 18.36 4.76
C ILE A 113 14.73 17.61 5.90
N LEU A 114 14.37 16.35 6.10
CA LEU A 114 14.94 15.44 7.08
C LEU A 114 15.83 14.41 6.38
N TYR A 115 17.12 14.43 6.67
CA TYR A 115 18.10 13.47 6.18
C TYR A 115 18.16 12.27 7.12
N LEU A 116 17.84 11.09 6.60
CA LEU A 116 17.83 9.84 7.36
C LEU A 116 19.26 9.40 7.73
N GLN A 117 19.57 9.19 9.01
CA GLN A 117 20.90 8.77 9.48
C GLN A 117 21.24 7.31 9.16
N ASP A 118 20.24 6.51 8.86
CA ASP A 118 20.40 5.07 8.68
C ASP A 118 19.51 4.57 7.54
N HIS A 119 19.78 3.35 7.08
CA HIS A 119 18.98 2.70 6.07
C HIS A 119 17.57 2.40 6.58
N LYS A 120 16.60 2.41 5.67
CA LYS A 120 15.17 2.31 5.99
C LYS A 120 14.82 1.08 6.84
N LYS A 121 15.57 -0.02 6.69
CA LYS A 121 15.36 -1.26 7.46
C LYS A 121 15.74 -1.09 8.93
N ALA A 122 16.92 -0.56 9.25
CA ALA A 122 17.32 -0.29 10.64
C ALA A 122 16.41 0.74 11.31
N LEU A 123 16.00 1.79 10.58
CA LEU A 123 15.03 2.76 11.10
C LEU A 123 13.70 2.12 11.46
N TRP A 124 13.22 1.19 10.63
CA TRP A 124 12.02 0.42 10.94
C TRP A 124 12.20 -0.48 12.16
N GLU A 125 13.32 -1.18 12.28
CA GLU A 125 13.59 -2.07 13.41
C GLU A 125 13.55 -1.30 14.73
N ARG A 126 14.29 -0.18 14.81
CA ARG A 126 14.26 0.73 15.97
C ARG A 126 12.87 1.29 16.25
N PHE A 127 12.13 1.70 15.22
CA PHE A 127 10.76 2.19 15.38
C PHE A 127 9.84 1.10 15.96
N SER A 128 9.94 -0.14 15.46
CA SER A 128 9.10 -1.25 15.89
C SER A 128 9.40 -1.73 17.30
N GLU A 129 10.67 -1.59 17.73
CA GLU A 129 11.08 -1.84 19.12
C GLU A 129 10.55 -0.76 20.06
N GLN A 130 10.62 0.52 19.65
CA GLN A 130 10.14 1.64 20.46
C GLN A 130 8.60 1.70 20.55
N TYR A 131 7.91 1.37 19.46
CA TYR A 131 6.46 1.43 19.34
C TYR A 131 5.88 0.10 18.85
N PRO A 132 5.82 -0.95 19.69
CA PRO A 132 5.38 -2.28 19.29
C PRO A 132 3.91 -2.31 18.81
N ASN A 133 3.07 -1.42 19.36
CA ASN A 133 1.67 -1.23 18.95
C ASN A 133 1.49 -0.10 17.92
N GLY A 134 2.59 0.43 17.38
CA GLY A 134 2.60 1.53 16.44
C GLY A 134 2.21 1.11 15.02
N MET A 135 2.56 1.96 14.05
CA MET A 135 2.25 1.65 12.66
C MET A 135 3.02 0.46 12.11
N ARG A 136 2.34 -0.31 11.25
CA ARG A 136 2.94 -1.47 10.58
C ARG A 136 3.99 -1.04 9.56
N ARG A 137 4.92 -1.96 9.26
CA ARG A 137 6.05 -1.76 8.34
C ARG A 137 5.67 -1.12 7.00
N THR A 138 4.65 -1.65 6.33
CA THR A 138 4.21 -1.14 5.03
C THR A 138 3.78 0.32 5.12
N SER A 139 3.05 0.68 6.17
CA SER A 139 2.62 2.05 6.41
C SER A 139 3.77 2.98 6.74
N PHE A 140 4.70 2.53 7.58
CA PHE A 140 5.93 3.26 7.89
C PHE A 140 6.72 3.59 6.62
N MET A 141 6.98 2.58 5.79
CA MET A 141 7.70 2.75 4.52
C MET A 141 6.97 3.67 3.55
N THR A 142 5.65 3.54 3.45
CA THR A 142 4.81 4.41 2.61
C THR A 142 4.91 5.87 3.04
N LYS A 143 4.90 6.13 4.36
CA LYS A 143 5.07 7.47 4.93
C LYS A 143 6.48 8.01 4.70
N LEU A 144 7.48 7.15 4.78
CA LEU A 144 8.89 7.51 4.56
C LEU A 144 9.23 7.78 3.08
N GLN A 145 8.49 7.19 2.13
CA GLN A 145 8.69 7.41 0.70
C GLN A 145 8.19 8.78 0.21
N GLY A 146 7.35 9.46 0.97
CA GLY A 146 6.73 10.72 0.57
C GLY A 146 7.33 11.95 1.24
N GLY A 147 7.47 13.03 0.47
CA GLY A 147 7.70 14.39 0.98
C GLY A 147 9.12 14.63 1.49
N ARG A 148 9.22 15.17 2.71
CA ARG A 148 10.44 15.79 3.28
C ARG A 148 11.55 14.83 3.72
N PHE A 149 11.38 13.52 3.62
CA PHE A 149 12.39 12.54 4.06
C PHE A 149 13.33 12.17 2.92
N VAL A 150 14.59 12.54 3.06
CA VAL A 150 15.62 12.26 2.06
C VAL A 150 16.59 11.26 2.65
N TYR A 151 16.83 10.17 1.93
CA TYR A 151 17.90 9.26 2.32
C TYR A 151 19.23 9.99 2.19
N GLN A 152 20.03 9.90 3.24
CA GLN A 152 21.27 10.63 3.33
C GLN A 152 22.32 10.00 2.39
N GLU A 153 22.34 10.44 1.14
CA GLU A 153 23.50 10.33 0.25
C GLU A 153 24.58 11.32 0.72
N ASN A 154 25.08 11.18 1.95
CA ASN A 154 26.11 12.06 2.51
C ASN A 154 27.51 11.87 1.90
N LEU A 155 27.57 11.52 0.62
CA LEU A 155 28.69 11.83 -0.24
C LEU A 155 28.08 12.19 -1.59
N GLY A 156 27.81 13.49 -1.77
CA GLY A 156 27.15 14.00 -2.96
C GLY A 156 27.78 13.43 -4.24
N GLY A 157 26.95 12.78 -5.06
CA GLY A 157 27.28 12.51 -6.47
C GLY A 157 28.65 11.90 -6.75
N LEU A 158 29.13 10.95 -5.95
CA LEU A 158 30.23 10.09 -6.42
C LEU A 158 29.62 8.89 -7.15
N CYS A 159 29.79 8.89 -8.47
CA CYS A 159 29.31 7.85 -9.36
C CYS A 159 29.84 6.47 -8.92
N SER A 160 29.18 5.41 -9.39
CA SER A 160 29.56 4.01 -9.15
C SER A 160 31.03 3.69 -9.43
N THR A 161 31.72 4.49 -10.26
CA THR A 161 33.15 4.37 -10.57
C THR A 161 34.06 4.71 -9.38
N CYS A 162 33.61 5.55 -8.44
CA CYS A 162 34.41 5.93 -7.26
C CYS A 162 34.39 4.86 -6.15
N ASN A 163 33.45 3.92 -6.21
CA ASN A 163 33.32 2.82 -5.25
C ASN A 163 34.46 1.80 -5.38
N ASP A 164 35.00 1.61 -6.60
CA ASP A 164 36.12 0.68 -6.85
C ASP A 164 37.45 1.19 -6.26
N ASN A 165 37.52 2.47 -5.87
CA ASN A 165 38.70 3.11 -5.29
C ASN A 165 38.66 3.22 -3.75
N GLY A 166 37.75 2.54 -3.07
CA GLY A 166 37.86 2.32 -1.62
C GLY A 166 37.58 3.51 -0.70
N TYR A 167 36.74 4.46 -1.11
CA TYR A 167 36.28 5.55 -0.24
C TYR A 167 35.05 5.11 0.56
N LEU A 168 35.27 4.26 1.57
CA LEU A 168 34.29 3.98 2.61
C LEU A 168 34.08 5.24 3.46
N VAL A 169 32.84 5.46 3.90
CA VAL A 169 32.50 6.48 4.90
C VAL A 169 33.35 6.21 6.14
N PHE A 170 34.21 7.14 6.52
CA PHE A 170 35.01 7.01 7.73
C PHE A 170 34.06 6.74 8.91
N GLY A 171 34.26 5.62 9.61
CA GLY A 171 33.67 5.44 10.94
C GLY A 171 34.12 6.56 11.88
N ASP A 172 33.53 6.63 13.08
CA ASP A 172 33.92 7.63 14.09
C ASP A 172 35.45 7.73 14.17
N ILE A 173 35.98 8.91 13.81
CA ILE A 173 37.41 9.18 13.70
C ILE A 173 38.12 8.85 15.00
N ASN A 174 37.47 9.08 16.15
CA ASN A 174 38.04 8.77 17.45
C ASN A 174 38.17 7.26 17.66
N ILE A 175 37.18 6.47 17.22
CA ILE A 175 37.22 5.00 17.28
C ILE A 175 38.32 4.46 16.36
N LEU A 176 38.46 5.01 15.16
CA LEU A 176 39.49 4.58 14.21
C LEU A 176 40.90 4.89 14.70
N ILE A 177 41.12 6.09 15.26
CA ILE A 177 42.40 6.49 15.87
C ILE A 177 42.72 5.57 17.06
N ALA A 178 41.74 5.29 17.92
CA ALA A 178 41.94 4.44 19.09
C ALA A 178 42.25 2.98 18.72
N ALA A 179 41.65 2.45 17.66
CA ALA A 179 41.81 1.06 17.24
C ALA A 179 43.11 0.79 16.46
N ASN A 180 43.64 1.79 15.75
CA ASN A 180 44.75 1.58 14.80
C ASN A 180 46.08 2.21 15.22
N ILE A 181 46.09 3.13 16.19
CA ILE A 181 47.32 3.79 16.64
C ILE A 181 47.69 3.27 18.03
N SER A 182 48.73 2.44 18.08
CA SER A 182 49.26 1.87 19.33
C SER A 182 50.14 2.85 20.11
N ASP A 183 50.74 3.82 19.43
CA ASP A 183 51.59 4.84 20.06
C ASP A 183 50.73 5.90 20.78
N GLU A 184 50.92 5.99 22.09
CA GLU A 184 50.07 6.80 22.96
C GLU A 184 50.25 8.31 22.75
N LEU A 185 51.46 8.76 22.40
CA LEU A 185 51.77 10.17 22.16
C LEU A 185 51.11 10.64 20.86
N ILE A 186 51.28 9.87 19.79
CA ILE A 186 50.71 10.15 18.47
C ILE A 186 49.17 10.08 18.55
N ARG A 187 48.64 9.07 19.24
CA ARG A 187 47.19 8.92 19.44
C ARG A 187 46.58 10.14 20.12
N LYS A 188 47.20 10.64 21.19
CA LYS A 188 46.70 11.81 21.93
C LYS A 188 46.74 13.08 21.08
N GLN A 189 47.81 13.31 20.33
CA GLN A 189 47.92 14.46 19.42
C GLN A 189 46.87 14.43 18.30
N LEU A 190 46.59 13.25 17.75
CA LEU A 190 45.57 13.09 16.71
C LEU A 190 44.15 13.29 17.26
N LEU A 191 43.88 12.85 18.49
CA LEU A 191 42.60 13.07 19.16
C LEU A 191 42.38 14.55 19.54
N GLU A 192 43.42 15.28 19.95
CA GLU A 192 43.30 16.73 20.18
C GLU A 192 43.02 17.48 18.88
N LYS A 193 43.67 17.10 17.78
CA LYS A 193 43.40 17.69 16.46
C LYS A 193 42.01 17.31 15.92
N SER A 194 41.50 16.12 16.21
CA SER A 194 40.18 15.68 15.74
C SER A 194 39.02 16.41 16.43
N GLN A 195 39.23 16.97 17.62
CA GLN A 195 38.24 17.79 18.33
C GLN A 195 38.03 19.19 17.70
N HIS A 196 38.91 19.59 16.78
CA HIS A 196 38.85 20.88 16.07
C HIS A 196 38.40 20.76 14.61
N LEU A 197 37.96 19.57 14.17
CA LEU A 197 37.36 19.28 12.87
C LEU A 197 35.83 19.42 12.94
#